data_AF-A0A2I0NJD1-F1
#
_entry.id   AF-A0A2I0NJD1-F1
#
_cell.length_a   1.000
_cell.length_b   1.000
_cell.length_c   1.000
_cell.angle_alpha   90.00
_cell.angle_beta   90.00
_cell.angle_gamma   90.00
#
_symmetry.space_group_name_H-M   'P 1'
#
loop_
_entity.id
_entity.type
_entity.pdbx_description
1 polymer ?
#
loop_
_entity_poly.entity_id
_entity_poly.type
_entity_poly.pdbx_seq_one_letter_code
_entity_poly.pdbx_strand_id
1 'polypeptide(L)'
;MAVKEGWKAKQWYNIVSPEMLGKTNIGETVADEPEKLIGRILETTLGEITNDYSKQNIKLSLKVESVGGDSAYTKFVGHQLTNDYLRSLVKRNSSTIDTNLTVTTKDGYVLRVKPSCYTIKRARANQIKSIRQIMNNVVKAKAKEMDMVQFIQDAVTGKIAASIYHDVKPVYPLRRVEVRKTKVEAEPGTVAS
;
A
#
# COMPACT_ATOMS: atom_id res chain seq x y z
N MET A 1 -29.07 1.18 37.93
CA MET A 1 -28.06 0.41 37.17
C MET A 1 -26.86 1.33 36.99
N ALA A 2 -25.75 1.09 37.68
CA ALA A 2 -24.64 2.03 37.71
C ALA A 2 -23.98 2.14 36.33
N VAL A 3 -24.07 3.31 35.71
CA VAL A 3 -23.34 3.67 34.49
C VAL A 3 -21.86 3.65 34.87
N LYS A 4 -21.11 2.63 34.44
CA LYS A 4 -19.65 2.60 34.66
C LYS A 4 -19.04 3.81 33.95
N GLU A 5 -18.40 4.68 34.72
CA GLU A 5 -17.78 5.91 34.22
C GLU A 5 -16.64 5.63 33.22
N GLY A 6 -16.82 6.18 32.02
CA GLY A 6 -15.82 6.63 31.05
C GLY A 6 -14.63 5.71 30.77
N TRP A 7 -13.63 5.73 31.66
CA TRP A 7 -12.38 4.99 31.47
C TRP A 7 -12.44 3.55 32.00
N LYS A 8 -13.23 3.29 33.04
CA LYS A 8 -13.34 1.95 33.66
C LYS A 8 -14.21 0.98 32.86
N ALA A 9 -14.98 1.50 31.90
CA ALA A 9 -15.80 0.70 30.99
C ALA A 9 -15.01 0.21 29.76
N LYS A 10 -13.81 0.77 29.53
CA LYS A 10 -13.01 0.49 28.34
C LYS A 10 -12.18 -0.77 28.50
N GLN A 11 -12.12 -1.56 27.43
CA GLN A 11 -11.26 -2.72 27.31
C GLN A 11 -10.16 -2.46 26.28
N TRP A 12 -8.99 -3.08 26.52
CA TRP A 12 -7.86 -3.05 25.61
C TRP A 12 -7.97 -4.23 24.64
N TYR A 13 -7.78 -3.94 23.36
CA TYR A 13 -7.84 -4.92 22.28
C TYR A 13 -6.53 -4.91 21.51
N ASN A 14 -5.99 -6.09 21.28
CA ASN A 14 -4.77 -6.32 20.50
C ASN A 14 -5.11 -6.31 19.01
N ILE A 15 -4.38 -5.53 18.22
CA ILE A 15 -4.58 -5.45 16.77
C ILE A 15 -3.63 -6.42 16.10
N VAL A 16 -4.21 -7.45 15.48
CA VAL A 16 -3.46 -8.48 14.77
C VAL A 16 -3.39 -8.13 13.29
N SER A 17 -2.19 -8.21 12.73
CA SER A 17 -1.94 -8.02 11.31
C SER A 17 -2.59 -9.12 10.47
N PRO A 18 -2.97 -8.83 9.21
CA PRO A 18 -3.49 -9.85 8.32
C PRO A 18 -2.42 -10.92 8.06
N GLU A 19 -2.86 -12.14 7.72
CA GLU A 19 -1.99 -13.31 7.59
C GLU A 19 -0.87 -13.13 6.55
N MET A 20 -1.13 -12.34 5.50
CA MET A 20 -0.14 -11.91 4.49
C MET A 20 1.10 -11.19 5.06
N LEU A 21 1.03 -10.66 6.28
CA LEU A 21 2.09 -9.89 6.92
C LEU A 21 2.68 -10.58 8.16
N GLY A 22 2.30 -11.84 8.42
CA GLY A 22 2.91 -12.66 9.47
C GLY A 22 2.20 -12.70 10.82
N LYS A 23 0.93 -12.25 10.91
CA LYS A 23 0.08 -12.30 12.13
C LYS A 23 0.77 -11.74 13.38
N THR A 24 1.47 -10.63 13.22
CA THR A 24 2.10 -9.90 14.32
C THR A 24 1.11 -8.99 15.02
N ASN A 25 1.29 -8.80 16.33
CA ASN A 25 0.55 -7.78 17.07
C ASN A 25 1.16 -6.42 16.75
N ILE A 26 0.37 -5.55 16.13
CA ILE A 26 0.80 -4.26 15.60
C ILE A 26 0.66 -3.15 16.65
N GLY A 27 -0.27 -3.32 17.58
CA GLY A 27 -0.53 -2.36 18.63
C GLY A 27 -1.83 -2.65 19.36
N GLU A 28 -2.18 -1.76 20.27
CA GLU A 28 -3.36 -1.91 21.12
C GLU A 28 -4.33 -0.76 20.86
N THR A 29 -5.63 -1.08 20.88
CA THR A 29 -6.69 -0.07 20.81
C THR A 29 -7.68 -0.25 21.92
N VAL A 30 -8.20 0.88 22.38
CA VAL A 30 -9.17 0.91 23.47
C VAL A 30 -10.57 1.14 22.89
N ALA A 31 -11.55 0.37 23.36
CA ALA A 31 -12.96 0.57 23.05
C ALA A 31 -13.86 0.15 24.22
N ASP A 32 -15.02 0.81 24.32
CA ASP A 32 -16.09 0.43 25.27
C ASP A 32 -16.85 -0.81 24.78
N GLU A 33 -17.04 -0.91 23.45
CA GLU A 33 -17.77 -2.00 22.79
C GLU A 33 -16.97 -2.48 21.56
N PRO A 34 -17.00 -3.79 21.27
CA PRO A 34 -16.24 -4.37 20.15
C PRO A 34 -16.73 -3.86 18.79
N GLU A 35 -18.01 -3.51 18.65
CA GLU A 35 -18.57 -2.98 17.41
C GLU A 35 -17.95 -1.63 17.00
N LYS A 36 -17.53 -0.82 17.98
CA LYS A 36 -16.90 0.49 17.74
C LYS A 36 -15.45 0.39 17.24
N LEU A 37 -14.86 -0.81 17.26
CA LEU A 37 -13.54 -1.07 16.68
C LEU A 37 -13.62 -1.33 15.17
N ILE A 38 -14.73 -1.94 14.72
CA ILE A 38 -14.93 -2.30 13.32
C ILE A 38 -14.90 -1.03 12.48
N GLY A 39 -14.08 -1.04 11.43
CA GLY A 39 -13.93 0.08 10.52
C GLY A 39 -12.87 1.12 10.90
N ARG A 40 -12.22 1.01 12.07
CA ARG A 40 -11.06 1.86 12.39
C ARG A 40 -9.90 1.56 11.45
N ILE A 41 -9.24 2.62 10.97
CA ILE A 41 -8.06 2.53 10.12
C ILE A 41 -6.84 2.87 10.97
N LEU A 42 -5.84 2.01 10.90
CA LEU A 42 -4.58 2.11 11.62
C LEU A 42 -3.47 2.28 10.58
N GLU A 43 -2.56 3.21 10.84
CA GLU A 43 -1.37 3.40 10.04
C GLU A 43 -0.17 2.83 10.79
N THR A 44 0.51 1.86 10.19
CA THR A 44 1.75 1.29 10.73
C THR A 44 2.82 1.18 9.68
N THR A 45 4.07 1.06 10.10
CA THR A 45 5.17 0.91 9.15
C THR A 45 5.47 -0.56 8.87
N LEU A 46 5.92 -0.86 7.66
CA LEU A 46 6.39 -2.21 7.36
C LEU A 46 7.61 -2.58 8.23
N GLY A 47 8.45 -1.60 8.54
CA GLY A 47 9.63 -1.80 9.39
C GLY A 47 9.29 -2.35 10.77
N GLU A 48 8.19 -1.93 11.38
CA GLU A 48 7.72 -2.45 12.68
C GLU A 48 7.16 -3.89 12.56
N ILE A 49 6.58 -4.24 11.42
CA ILE A 49 6.00 -5.58 11.21
C ILE A 49 7.09 -6.61 10.92
N THR A 50 8.08 -6.26 10.10
CA THR A 50 9.15 -7.18 9.68
C THR A 50 10.45 -7.02 10.47
N ASN A 51 10.50 -6.10 11.45
CA ASN A 51 11.72 -5.69 12.15
C ASN A 51 12.89 -5.31 11.21
N ASP A 52 12.57 -4.71 10.06
CA ASP A 52 13.56 -4.24 9.06
C ASP A 52 13.51 -2.71 8.95
N TYR A 53 14.48 -2.06 9.60
CA TYR A 53 14.59 -0.60 9.62
C TYR A 53 14.78 0.02 8.23
N SER A 54 15.25 -0.74 7.25
CA SER A 54 15.46 -0.24 5.88
C SER A 54 14.14 0.12 5.18
N LYS A 55 13.03 -0.48 5.62
CA LYS A 55 11.69 -0.34 5.02
C LYS A 55 10.74 0.51 5.85
N GLN A 56 11.27 1.32 6.78
CA GLN A 56 10.48 2.24 7.59
C GLN A 56 9.83 3.37 6.77
N ASN A 57 10.30 3.58 5.53
CA ASN A 57 9.71 4.51 4.57
C ASN A 57 8.36 4.06 4.00
N ILE A 58 7.93 2.83 4.31
CA ILE A 58 6.67 2.25 3.84
C ILE A 58 5.63 2.29 4.96
N LYS A 59 4.55 3.04 4.75
CA LYS A 59 3.36 3.04 5.62
C LYS A 59 2.27 2.13 5.02
N LEU A 60 1.64 1.37 5.88
CA LEU A 60 0.50 0.50 5.58
C LEU A 60 -0.73 1.04 6.30
N SER A 61 -1.85 1.02 5.61
CA SER A 61 -3.16 1.35 6.17
C SER A 61 -3.96 0.07 6.31
N LEU A 62 -4.27 -0.31 7.55
CA LEU A 62 -5.00 -1.52 7.90
C LEU A 62 -6.35 -1.13 8.51
N LYS A 63 -7.43 -1.82 8.15
CA LYS A 63 -8.77 -1.59 8.68
C LYS A 63 -9.21 -2.77 9.52
N VAL A 64 -9.75 -2.53 10.70
CA VAL A 64 -10.32 -3.61 11.54
C VAL A 64 -11.61 -4.12 10.89
N GLU A 65 -11.67 -5.43 10.63
CA GLU A 65 -12.82 -6.10 10.01
C GLU A 65 -13.63 -6.88 11.04
N SER A 66 -12.96 -7.64 11.91
CA SER A 66 -13.61 -8.46 12.93
C SER A 66 -12.85 -8.41 14.25
N VAL A 67 -13.57 -8.66 15.33
CA VAL A 67 -13.01 -8.75 16.69
C VAL A 67 -13.35 -10.14 17.23
N GLY A 68 -12.33 -10.91 17.62
CA GLY A 68 -12.45 -12.20 18.27
C GLY A 68 -11.89 -12.12 19.69
N GLY A 69 -12.77 -12.12 20.69
CA GLY A 69 -12.38 -11.90 22.09
C GLY A 69 -11.66 -10.57 22.25
N ASP A 70 -10.41 -10.61 22.73
CA ASP A 70 -9.57 -9.44 22.94
C ASP A 70 -8.69 -9.08 21.72
N SER A 71 -8.84 -9.80 20.60
CA SER A 71 -8.03 -9.61 19.39
C SER A 71 -8.87 -9.06 18.23
N ALA A 72 -8.43 -7.92 17.67
CA ALA A 72 -9.00 -7.30 16.49
C ALA A 72 -8.22 -7.73 15.24
N TYR A 73 -8.88 -8.42 14.31
CA TYR A 73 -8.31 -8.81 13.03
C TYR A 73 -8.46 -7.69 12.01
N THR A 74 -7.38 -7.43 11.29
CA THR A 74 -7.32 -6.36 10.30
C THR A 74 -7.24 -6.86 8.87
N LYS A 75 -7.70 -6.02 7.96
CA LYS A 75 -7.64 -6.16 6.51
C LYS A 75 -6.78 -5.06 5.91
N PHE A 76 -6.09 -5.37 4.83
CA PHE A 76 -5.29 -4.40 4.10
C PHE A 76 -6.18 -3.43 3.30
N VAL A 77 -6.03 -2.12 3.52
CA VAL A 77 -6.72 -1.07 2.74
C VAL A 77 -5.80 -0.46 1.70
N GLY A 78 -4.54 -0.24 2.06
CA GLY A 78 -3.62 0.44 1.17
C GLY A 78 -2.23 0.58 1.74
N HIS A 79 -1.34 1.04 0.87
CA HIS A 79 0.06 1.27 1.16
C HIS A 79 0.44 2.66 0.65
N GLN A 80 1.29 3.36 1.37
CA GLN A 80 1.79 4.68 1.01
C GLN A 80 3.23 4.86 1.46
N LEU A 81 4.07 5.41 0.58
CA LEU A 81 5.41 5.85 0.97
C LEU A 81 5.36 7.14 1.81
N THR A 82 6.29 7.28 2.75
CA THR A 82 6.43 8.49 3.56
C THR A 82 6.73 9.71 2.70
N ASN A 83 6.18 10.87 3.09
CA ASN A 83 6.33 12.09 2.32
C ASN A 83 7.78 12.59 2.30
N ASP A 84 8.51 12.39 3.40
CA ASP A 84 9.93 12.71 3.49
C ASP A 84 10.75 11.93 2.45
N TYR A 85 10.53 10.62 2.38
CA TYR A 85 11.16 9.76 1.40
C TYR A 85 10.82 10.18 -0.04
N LEU A 86 9.54 10.45 -0.34
CA LEU A 86 9.12 10.91 -1.66
C LEU A 86 9.75 12.26 -2.05
N ARG A 87 9.89 13.18 -1.10
CA ARG A 87 10.55 14.47 -1.32
C ARG A 87 12.04 14.30 -1.57
N SER A 88 12.70 13.36 -0.88
CA SER A 88 14.13 13.04 -1.10
C SER A 88 14.41 12.54 -2.52
N LEU A 89 13.42 11.92 -3.17
CA LEU A 89 13.54 11.41 -4.54
C LEU A 89 13.40 12.52 -5.60
N VAL A 90 12.68 13.60 -5.32
CA VAL A 90 12.52 14.70 -6.27
C VAL A 90 13.77 15.58 -6.24
N LYS A 91 14.48 15.69 -7.37
CA LYS A 91 15.64 16.57 -7.52
C LYS A 91 15.43 17.63 -8.59
N ARG A 92 16.10 18.78 -8.43
CA ARG A 92 16.13 19.82 -9.46
C ARG A 92 16.77 19.28 -10.74
N ASN A 93 16.32 19.78 -11.89
CA ASN A 93 16.78 19.37 -13.23
C ASN A 93 16.55 17.89 -13.60
N SER A 94 15.60 17.25 -12.92
CA SER A 94 15.11 15.90 -13.25
C SER A 94 13.61 15.95 -13.56
N SER A 95 13.10 14.89 -14.20
CA SER A 95 11.67 14.73 -14.47
C SER A 95 11.11 13.65 -13.53
N THR A 96 9.99 13.97 -12.90
CA THR A 96 9.17 12.99 -12.18
C THR A 96 8.04 12.55 -13.09
N ILE A 97 7.92 11.25 -13.32
CA ILE A 97 6.91 10.67 -14.21
C ILE A 97 5.99 9.83 -13.34
N ASP A 98 4.81 10.36 -13.08
CA ASP A 98 3.77 9.69 -12.32
C ASP A 98 2.71 9.12 -13.27
N THR A 99 2.13 7.99 -12.86
CA THR A 99 0.91 7.48 -13.47
C THR A 99 -0.10 7.06 -12.40
N ASN A 100 -1.38 7.12 -12.73
CA ASN A 100 -2.46 6.67 -11.87
C ASN A 100 -3.29 5.64 -12.65
N LEU A 101 -3.34 4.42 -12.14
CA LEU A 101 -3.99 3.31 -12.82
C LEU A 101 -4.92 2.60 -11.85
N THR A 102 -6.11 2.27 -12.36
CA THR A 102 -6.98 1.29 -11.74
C THR A 102 -6.75 -0.04 -12.45
N VAL A 103 -6.42 -1.08 -11.69
CA VAL A 103 -6.16 -2.43 -12.19
C VAL A 103 -7.03 -3.42 -11.44
N THR A 104 -7.48 -4.45 -12.15
CA THR A 104 -8.23 -5.57 -11.57
C THR A 104 -7.28 -6.74 -11.42
N THR A 105 -7.21 -7.32 -10.23
CA THR A 105 -6.42 -8.54 -9.99
C THR A 105 -7.19 -9.78 -10.43
N LYS A 106 -6.50 -10.91 -10.49
CA LYS A 106 -7.10 -12.21 -10.83
C LYS A 106 -8.29 -12.58 -9.93
N ASP A 107 -8.19 -12.25 -8.64
CA ASP A 107 -9.21 -12.47 -7.63
C ASP A 107 -10.43 -11.53 -7.74
N GLY A 108 -10.44 -10.60 -8.70
CA GLY A 108 -11.52 -9.63 -8.88
C GLY A 108 -11.44 -8.40 -7.97
N TYR A 109 -10.34 -8.19 -7.23
CA TYR A 109 -10.13 -6.93 -6.49
C TYR A 109 -9.79 -5.81 -7.46
N VAL A 110 -10.36 -4.62 -7.22
CA VAL A 110 -10.01 -3.40 -7.95
C VAL A 110 -9.04 -2.59 -7.11
N LEU A 111 -7.82 -2.40 -7.62
CA LEU A 111 -6.74 -1.68 -6.97
C LEU A 111 -6.38 -0.42 -7.75
N ARG A 112 -6.24 0.71 -7.04
CA ARG A 112 -5.60 1.91 -7.58
C ARG A 112 -4.12 1.91 -7.25
N VAL A 113 -3.27 1.89 -8.26
CA VAL A 113 -1.81 1.86 -8.15
C VAL A 113 -1.23 3.14 -8.73
N LYS A 114 -0.34 3.79 -7.98
CA LYS A 114 0.38 5.00 -8.40
C LYS A 114 1.88 4.72 -8.47
N PRO A 115 2.39 4.18 -9.60
CA PRO A 115 3.82 4.06 -9.82
C PRO A 115 4.44 5.41 -10.19
N SER A 116 5.65 5.66 -9.70
CA SER A 116 6.42 6.88 -9.92
C SER A 116 7.84 6.52 -10.39
N CYS A 117 8.28 7.18 -11.45
CA CYS A 117 9.62 7.06 -12.02
C CYS A 117 10.40 8.37 -11.89
N TYR A 118 11.66 8.27 -11.52
CA TYR A 118 12.58 9.40 -11.37
C TYR A 118 13.72 9.28 -12.37
N THR A 119 13.82 10.26 -13.27
CA THR A 119 14.85 10.28 -14.32
C THR A 119 16.16 10.91 -13.81
N ILE A 120 17.29 10.61 -14.46
CA ILE A 120 18.59 11.23 -14.11
C ILE A 120 18.63 12.70 -14.55
N LYS A 121 18.18 12.98 -15.78
CA LYS A 121 18.08 14.33 -16.35
C LYS A 121 16.64 14.60 -16.81
N ARG A 122 16.37 15.84 -17.22
CA ARG A 122 15.08 16.20 -17.80
C ARG A 122 14.78 15.37 -19.06
N ALA A 123 13.67 14.66 -19.06
CA ALA A 123 13.21 13.87 -20.20
C ALA A 123 12.36 14.74 -21.14
N ARG A 124 12.37 14.44 -22.44
CA ARG A 124 11.51 15.10 -23.44
C ARG A 124 10.06 14.63 -23.29
N ALA A 125 9.10 15.43 -23.75
CA ALA A 125 7.66 15.09 -23.65
C ALA A 125 7.32 13.73 -24.27
N ASN A 126 7.90 13.40 -25.43
CA ASN A 126 7.67 12.12 -26.11
C ASN A 126 8.20 10.93 -25.29
N GLN A 127 9.37 11.08 -24.66
CA GLN A 127 9.95 10.07 -23.78
C GLN A 127 9.10 9.89 -22.51
N ILE A 128 8.58 10.98 -21.95
CA ILE A 128 7.67 10.89 -20.79
C ILE A 128 6.41 10.09 -21.17
N LYS A 129 5.86 10.32 -22.36
CA LYS A 129 4.67 9.60 -22.84
C LYS A 129 4.94 8.11 -23.04
N SER A 130 6.07 7.75 -23.65
CA SER A 130 6.44 6.33 -23.86
C SER A 130 6.70 5.62 -22.53
N ILE A 131 7.41 6.26 -21.59
CA ILE A 131 7.64 5.71 -20.25
C ILE A 131 6.33 5.43 -19.53
N ARG A 132 5.36 6.36 -19.57
CA ARG A 132 4.03 6.14 -18.97
C ARG A 132 3.31 4.96 -19.59
N GLN A 133 3.37 4.79 -20.91
CA GLN A 133 2.75 3.65 -21.60
C GLN A 133 3.36 2.32 -21.16
N ILE A 134 4.70 2.25 -21.08
CA ILE A 134 5.41 1.05 -20.61
C ILE A 134 5.03 0.73 -19.17
N MET A 135 5.07 1.72 -18.27
CA MET A 135 4.64 1.56 -16.87
C MET A 135 3.21 0.99 -16.78
N ASN A 136 2.29 1.51 -17.58
CA ASN A 136 0.91 1.05 -17.58
C ASN A 136 0.79 -0.40 -18.02
N ASN A 137 1.52 -0.79 -19.05
CA ASN A 137 1.47 -2.13 -19.60
C ASN A 137 2.04 -3.14 -18.60
N VAL A 138 3.18 -2.85 -17.98
CA VAL A 138 3.82 -3.72 -16.98
C VAL A 138 2.93 -3.93 -15.76
N VAL A 139 2.36 -2.84 -15.22
CA VAL A 139 1.49 -2.93 -14.05
C VAL A 139 0.20 -3.69 -14.37
N LYS A 140 -0.38 -3.49 -15.56
CA LYS A 140 -1.57 -4.22 -16.00
C LYS A 140 -1.29 -5.70 -16.24
N ALA A 141 -0.15 -6.05 -16.83
CA ALA A 141 0.24 -7.44 -17.05
C ALA A 141 0.40 -8.17 -15.71
N LYS A 142 1.18 -7.60 -14.79
CA LYS A 142 1.39 -8.15 -13.44
C LYS A 142 0.11 -8.27 -12.63
N ALA A 143 -0.80 -7.30 -12.73
CA ALA A 143 -2.08 -7.36 -12.02
C ALA A 143 -2.98 -8.51 -12.52
N LYS A 144 -2.95 -8.82 -13.83
CA LYS A 144 -3.77 -9.90 -14.40
C LYS A 144 -3.27 -11.29 -14.02
N GLU A 145 -1.96 -11.45 -13.83
CA GLU A 145 -1.33 -12.73 -13.55
C GLU A 145 -1.42 -13.11 -12.07
N MET A 146 -1.35 -12.12 -11.18
CA MET A 146 -1.21 -12.34 -9.74
C MET A 146 -2.49 -12.09 -8.94
N ASP A 147 -2.57 -12.80 -7.81
CA ASP A 147 -3.56 -12.61 -6.77
C ASP A 147 -3.28 -11.32 -6.00
N MET A 148 -4.29 -10.80 -5.28
CA MET A 148 -4.19 -9.51 -4.56
C MET A 148 -3.06 -9.50 -3.52
N VAL A 149 -2.93 -10.59 -2.76
CA VAL A 149 -1.90 -10.75 -1.73
C VAL A 149 -0.50 -10.73 -2.34
N GLN A 150 -0.29 -11.52 -3.40
CA GLN A 150 0.99 -11.60 -4.10
C GLN A 150 1.36 -10.25 -4.73
N PHE A 151 0.39 -9.59 -5.36
CA PHE A 151 0.58 -8.28 -5.98
C PHE A 151 1.03 -7.22 -4.97
N ILE A 152 0.42 -7.18 -3.78
CA ILE A 152 0.81 -6.24 -2.72
C ILE A 152 2.21 -6.57 -2.20
N GLN A 153 2.51 -7.85 -1.96
CA GLN A 153 3.84 -8.26 -1.50
C GLN A 153 4.93 -7.86 -2.50
N ASP A 154 4.68 -8.05 -3.80
CA ASP A 154 5.59 -7.66 -4.87
C ASP A 154 5.71 -6.13 -5.05
N ALA A 155 4.62 -5.40 -4.79
CA ALA A 155 4.63 -3.94 -4.77
C ALA A 155 5.48 -3.39 -3.62
N VAL A 156 5.32 -3.95 -2.42
CA VAL A 156 6.03 -3.55 -1.19
C VAL A 156 7.50 -3.97 -1.23
N THR A 157 7.81 -5.15 -1.77
CA THR A 157 9.19 -5.64 -1.94
C THR A 157 9.94 -4.90 -3.06
N GLY A 158 9.22 -4.23 -3.97
CA GLY A 158 9.81 -3.48 -5.07
C GLY A 158 10.10 -4.31 -6.33
N LYS A 159 9.60 -5.55 -6.43
CA LYS A 159 9.74 -6.37 -7.65
C LYS A 159 8.99 -5.76 -8.83
N ILE A 160 7.84 -5.12 -8.59
CA ILE A 160 7.12 -4.39 -9.64
C ILE A 160 7.97 -3.21 -10.14
N ALA A 161 8.59 -2.47 -9.22
CA ALA A 161 9.46 -1.36 -9.57
C ALA A 161 10.71 -1.81 -10.35
N ALA A 162 11.29 -2.95 -9.99
CA ALA A 162 12.44 -3.54 -10.69
C ALA A 162 12.08 -3.94 -12.13
N SER A 163 10.92 -4.57 -12.37
CA SER A 163 10.47 -4.90 -13.72
C SER A 163 10.24 -3.65 -14.57
N ILE A 164 9.58 -2.62 -14.01
CA ILE A 164 9.41 -1.34 -14.70
C ILE A 164 10.77 -0.71 -15.05
N TYR A 165 11.74 -0.78 -14.13
CA TYR A 165 13.08 -0.25 -14.37
C TYR A 165 13.76 -0.94 -15.56
N HIS A 166 13.65 -2.26 -15.66
CA HIS A 166 14.25 -3.04 -16.75
C HIS A 166 13.66 -2.65 -18.12
N ASP A 167 12.34 -2.57 -18.21
CA ASP A 167 11.63 -2.29 -19.47
C ASP A 167 11.78 -0.83 -19.93
N VAL A 168 11.99 0.09 -18.99
CA VAL A 168 12.18 1.52 -19.31
C VAL A 168 13.64 1.88 -19.61
N LYS A 169 14.61 1.12 -19.08
CA LYS A 169 16.05 1.34 -19.31
C LYS A 169 16.43 1.55 -20.79
N PRO A 170 15.91 0.80 -21.79
CA PRO A 170 16.25 1.03 -23.20
C PRO A 170 15.74 2.37 -23.75
N VAL A 171 14.66 2.92 -23.18
CA VAL A 171 14.07 4.20 -23.64
C VAL A 171 14.79 5.39 -23.02
N TYR A 172 15.05 5.33 -21.71
CA TYR A 172 15.69 6.42 -20.98
C TYR A 172 16.33 5.93 -19.68
N PRO A 173 17.52 6.44 -19.30
CA PRO A 173 18.14 6.08 -18.03
C PRO A 173 17.36 6.64 -16.83
N LEU A 174 16.81 5.73 -16.03
CA LEU A 174 16.14 6.04 -14.78
C LEU A 174 17.12 5.98 -13.61
N ARG A 175 16.87 6.82 -12.59
CA ARG A 175 17.59 6.77 -11.31
C ARG A 175 16.92 5.81 -10.34
N ARG A 176 15.60 5.91 -10.22
CA ARG A 176 14.82 5.11 -9.27
C ARG A 176 13.37 4.99 -9.74
N VAL A 177 12.75 3.86 -9.43
CA VAL A 177 11.33 3.59 -9.65
C VAL A 177 10.78 3.12 -8.32
N GLU A 178 9.61 3.62 -7.94
CA GLU A 178 8.94 3.23 -6.70
C GLU A 178 7.43 3.21 -6.93
N VAL A 179 6.72 2.37 -6.19
CA VAL A 179 5.25 2.42 -6.13
C VAL A 179 4.86 3.37 -5.00
N ARG A 180 4.37 4.57 -5.35
CA ARG A 180 4.09 5.63 -4.36
C ARG A 180 2.93 5.29 -3.43
N LYS A 181 1.85 4.76 -4.00
CA LYS A 181 0.62 4.46 -3.27
C LYS A 181 -0.13 3.33 -3.95
N THR A 182 -0.67 2.42 -3.15
CA THR A 182 -1.70 1.46 -3.57
C THR A 182 -2.92 1.64 -2.67
N LYS A 183 -4.11 1.52 -3.25
CA LYS A 183 -5.38 1.59 -2.52
C LYS A 183 -6.32 0.53 -3.07
N VAL A 184 -6.96 -0.24 -2.20
CA VAL A 184 -8.07 -1.11 -2.57
C VAL A 184 -9.32 -0.24 -2.77
N GLU A 185 -9.92 -0.29 -3.94
CA GLU A 185 -11.14 0.46 -4.28
C GLU A 185 -12.39 -0.41 -4.13
N ALA A 186 -12.35 -1.65 -4.62
CA ALA A 186 -13.46 -2.58 -4.52
C ALA A 186 -12.94 -3.99 -4.19
N GLU A 187 -13.71 -4.69 -3.37
CA GLU A 187 -13.49 -6.09 -3.03
C GLU A 187 -14.38 -6.95 -3.94
N PRO A 188 -13.96 -8.18 -4.31
CA PRO A 188 -14.77 -9.08 -5.10
C PRO A 188 -16.05 -9.40 -4.32
N GLY A 189 -17.19 -9.02 -4.89
CA GLY A 189 -18.52 -9.20 -4.28
C GLY A 189 -19.16 -7.91 -3.77
N THR A 190 -18.43 -6.81 -3.60
CA THR A 190 -19.01 -5.46 -3.42
C THR A 190 -19.00 -4.72 -4.75
N VAL A 191 -19.73 -5.26 -5.72
CA VAL A 191 -20.13 -4.48 -6.89
C VAL A 191 -21.25 -3.55 -6.42
N ALA A 192 -20.89 -2.41 -5.83
CA ALA A 192 -21.84 -1.33 -5.66
C ALA A 192 -22.09 -0.74 -7.07
N SER A 193 -23.28 -1.00 -7.56
CA SER A 193 -23.96 -0.36 -8.69
C SER A 193 -23.75 1.15 -8.76
#